data_AF-L0DSS1-F1
#
_entry.id   AF-L0DSS1-F1
#
_cell.length_a   1.000
_cell.length_b   1.000
_cell.length_c   1.000
_cell.angle_alpha   90.00
_cell.angle_beta   90.00
_cell.angle_gamma   90.00
#
_symmetry.space_group_name_H-M   'P 1'
#
loop_
_entity.id
_entity.type
_entity.pdbx_description
1 polymer ?
#
loop_
_entity_poly.entity_id
_entity_poly.type
_entity_poly.pdbx_seq_one_letter_code
_entity_poly.pdbx_strand_id
1 'polypeptide(L)'
;MEFSAKLKKLMKRQRYSQTDVAAQVEVSQSLVSLWTKGERVPDLRVSAKLASLFGVDLDYLADDAQDEPPASEFTGWEQAVIDLIHALGLEKSEALRRLATPAAAGISVDPKPVPPAGPSIPPGAPAYQPDAPRKKQPG
;
A
#
# COMPACT_ATOMS: atom_id res chain seq x y z
N MET A 1 -3.88 15.28 -1.27
CA MET A 1 -3.80 15.41 0.20
C MET A 1 -2.34 15.57 0.61
N GLU A 2 -2.02 16.57 1.44
CA GLU A 2 -0.65 16.80 1.95
C GLU A 2 -0.08 15.60 2.72
N PHE A 3 1.24 15.37 2.66
CA PHE A 3 1.96 14.32 3.41
C PHE A 3 1.54 14.22 4.90
N SER A 4 1.46 15.35 5.60
CA SER A 4 1.10 15.39 7.03
C SER A 4 -0.27 14.79 7.32
N ALA A 5 -1.21 14.99 6.40
CA ALA A 5 -2.57 14.48 6.49
C ALA A 5 -2.62 12.99 6.12
N LYS A 6 -1.87 12.56 5.09
CA LYS A 6 -1.69 11.13 4.76
C LYS A 6 -1.10 10.35 5.94
N LEU A 7 -0.04 10.86 6.56
CA LEU A 7 0.60 10.23 7.71
C LEU A 7 -0.40 10.04 8.87
N LYS A 8 -1.19 11.07 9.20
CA LYS A 8 -2.26 10.97 10.21
C LYS A 8 -3.31 9.92 9.84
N LYS A 9 -3.71 9.85 8.57
CA LYS A 9 -4.69 8.86 8.07
C LYS A 9 -4.16 7.44 8.26
N LEU A 10 -2.91 7.19 7.87
CA LEU A 10 -2.25 5.89 7.99
C LEU A 10 -2.10 5.47 9.46
N MET A 11 -1.66 6.39 10.33
CA MET A 11 -1.59 6.17 11.77
C MET A 11 -2.94 5.77 12.36
N LYS A 12 -4.02 6.48 11.99
CA LYS A 12 -5.37 6.16 12.46
C LYS A 12 -5.85 4.79 11.96
N ARG A 13 -5.56 4.44 10.70
CA ARG A 13 -5.92 3.15 10.10
C ARG A 13 -5.30 1.98 10.85
N GLN A 14 -4.03 2.10 11.25
CA GLN A 14 -3.30 1.05 11.97
C GLN A 14 -3.28 1.23 13.50
N ARG A 15 -3.99 2.24 14.02
CA ARG A 15 -4.04 2.59 15.46
C ARG A 15 -2.68 2.89 16.10
N TYR A 16 -1.75 3.46 15.33
CA TYR A 16 -0.46 3.90 15.85
C TYR A 16 -0.52 5.30 16.45
N SER A 17 0.13 5.48 17.60
CA SER A 17 0.47 6.78 18.18
C SER A 17 1.75 7.35 17.56
N GLN A 18 2.04 8.64 17.80
CA GLN A 18 3.31 9.24 17.34
C GLN A 18 4.52 8.54 17.96
N THR A 19 4.39 8.07 19.21
CA THR A 19 5.43 7.32 19.91
C THR A 19 5.67 5.97 19.25
N ASP A 20 4.60 5.27 18.83
CA ASP A 20 4.73 3.98 18.15
C ASP A 20 5.45 4.12 16.81
N VAL A 21 5.02 5.09 15.98
CA VAL A 21 5.70 5.37 14.70
C VAL A 21 7.16 5.73 14.92
N ALA A 22 7.45 6.59 15.91
CA ALA A 22 8.81 7.01 16.21
C ALA A 22 9.72 5.82 16.57
N ALA A 23 9.21 4.89 17.38
CA ALA A 23 9.91 3.66 17.74
C ALA A 23 10.15 2.77 16.52
N GLN A 24 9.15 2.61 15.64
CA GLN A 24 9.25 1.76 14.45
C GLN A 24 10.23 2.28 13.39
N VAL A 25 10.33 3.60 13.21
CA VAL A 25 11.26 4.19 12.23
C VAL A 25 12.60 4.66 12.82
N GLU A 26 12.79 4.44 14.13
CA GLU A 26 13.99 4.77 14.91
C GLU A 26 14.33 6.27 14.92
N VAL A 27 13.34 7.10 15.26
CA VAL A 27 13.48 8.56 15.36
C VAL A 27 12.87 9.07 16.67
N SER A 28 13.03 10.36 16.97
CA SER A 28 12.38 10.95 18.13
C SER A 28 10.89 11.21 17.87
N GLN A 29 10.06 11.05 18.91
CA GLN A 29 8.63 11.37 18.83
C GLN A 29 8.38 12.85 18.44
N SER A 30 9.29 13.75 18.83
CA SER A 30 9.23 15.16 18.43
C SER A 30 9.33 15.35 16.92
N LEU A 31 10.16 14.58 16.21
CA LEU A 31 10.24 14.62 14.75
C LEU A 31 8.92 14.19 14.11
N VAL A 32 8.30 13.11 14.60
CA VAL A 32 6.98 12.67 14.13
C VAL A 32 5.92 13.74 14.39
N SER A 33 6.00 14.45 15.52
CA SER A 33 5.12 15.58 15.81
C SER A 33 5.23 16.68 14.74
N LEU A 34 6.45 17.09 14.38
CA LEU A 34 6.69 18.10 13.34
C LEU A 34 6.12 17.66 11.98
N TRP A 35 6.29 16.38 11.62
CA TRP A 35 5.75 15.81 10.38
C TRP A 35 4.23 15.83 10.35
N THR A 36 3.58 15.38 11.43
CA THR A 36 2.12 15.37 11.50
C THR A 36 1.53 16.79 11.54
N LYS A 37 2.29 17.79 11.98
CA LYS A 37 1.88 19.21 11.90
C LYS A 37 2.17 19.84 10.53
N GLY A 38 2.95 19.20 9.67
CA GLY A 38 3.37 19.75 8.38
C GLY A 38 4.51 20.77 8.49
N GLU A 39 5.15 20.89 9.65
CA GLU A 39 6.25 21.83 9.88
C GLU A 39 7.57 21.34 9.28
N ARG A 40 7.68 20.02 9.05
CA ARG A 40 8.86 19.39 8.47
C ARG A 40 8.45 18.17 7.64
N VAL A 41 9.29 17.79 6.70
CA VAL A 41 9.17 16.54 5.92
C VAL A 41 10.31 15.59 6.33
N PRO A 42 10.06 14.28 6.46
CA PRO A 42 11.12 13.29 6.66
C PRO A 42 12.10 13.26 5.48
N ASP A 43 13.33 12.83 5.75
CA ASP A 43 14.28 12.52 4.68
C ASP A 43 13.89 11.24 3.94
N LEU A 44 14.52 10.98 2.79
CA LEU A 44 14.23 9.83 1.95
C LEU A 44 14.34 8.49 2.69
N ARG A 45 15.32 8.33 3.58
CA ARG A 45 15.56 7.08 4.29
C ARG A 45 14.43 6.80 5.28
N VAL A 46 14.01 7.83 6.00
CA VAL A 46 12.87 7.75 6.93
C VAL A 46 11.56 7.57 6.16
N SER A 47 11.37 8.26 5.03
CA SER A 47 10.18 8.11 4.19
C SER A 47 10.03 6.68 3.67
N ALA A 48 11.13 6.02 3.27
CA ALA A 48 11.10 4.62 2.87
C ALA A 48 10.72 3.68 4.03
N LYS A 49 11.19 3.96 5.26
CA LYS A 49 10.77 3.23 6.46
C LYS A 49 9.27 3.42 6.75
N LEU A 50 8.76 4.65 6.61
CA LEU A 50 7.34 4.95 6.80
C LEU A 50 6.48 4.23 5.74
N ALA A 51 6.88 4.25 4.47
CA ALA A 51 6.23 3.52 3.39
C ALA A 51 6.12 2.03 3.73
N SER A 52 7.24 1.42 4.14
CA SER A 52 7.30 0.02 4.55
C SER A 52 6.42 -0.28 5.77
N LEU A 53 6.48 0.56 6.81
CA LEU A 53 5.68 0.43 8.03
C LEU A 53 4.18 0.43 7.72
N PHE A 54 3.75 1.32 6.83
CA PHE A 54 2.33 1.50 6.55
C PHE A 54 1.80 0.63 5.40
N GLY A 55 2.68 -0.14 4.75
CA GLY A 55 2.35 -0.97 3.60
C GLY A 55 1.86 -0.15 2.41
N VAL A 56 2.52 0.98 2.12
CA VAL A 56 2.19 1.88 1.02
C VAL A 56 3.43 2.21 0.22
N ASP A 57 3.25 2.64 -1.03
CA ASP A 57 4.36 3.11 -1.85
C ASP A 57 4.89 4.46 -1.38
N LEU A 58 6.20 4.65 -1.59
CA LEU A 58 6.83 5.94 -1.32
C LEU A 58 6.24 7.06 -2.19
N ASP A 59 5.85 6.74 -3.43
CA ASP A 59 5.21 7.66 -4.36
C ASP A 59 3.89 8.22 -3.79
N TYR A 60 3.07 7.35 -3.19
CA TYR A 60 1.86 7.78 -2.48
C TYR A 60 2.17 8.76 -1.35
N LEU A 61 3.22 8.53 -0.57
CA LEU A 61 3.60 9.44 0.51
C LEU A 61 4.08 10.80 -0.04
N ALA A 62 4.75 10.82 -1.19
CA ALA A 62 5.39 12.01 -1.75
C ALA A 62 4.47 12.85 -2.65
N ASP A 63 3.53 12.25 -3.38
CA ASP A 63 2.70 12.94 -4.37
C ASP A 63 1.37 13.43 -3.79
N ASP A 64 1.25 14.72 -3.51
CA ASP A 64 0.04 15.33 -2.95
C ASP A 64 -1.19 15.25 -3.88
N ALA A 65 -1.05 14.88 -5.15
CA ALA A 65 -2.18 14.57 -6.03
C ALA A 65 -2.87 13.23 -5.68
N GLN A 66 -2.20 12.34 -4.95
CA GLN A 66 -2.75 11.05 -4.52
C GLN A 66 -3.49 11.19 -3.17
N ASP A 67 -4.81 11.01 -3.14
CA ASP A 67 -5.61 11.08 -1.91
C ASP A 67 -5.78 9.72 -1.19
N GLU A 68 -5.73 8.64 -1.96
CA GLU A 68 -5.83 7.25 -1.47
C GLU A 68 -4.54 6.51 -1.85
N PRO A 69 -4.00 5.63 -0.98
CA PRO A 69 -2.94 4.76 -1.42
C PRO A 69 -3.48 3.94 -2.60
N PRO A 70 -2.62 3.61 -3.59
CA PRO A 70 -3.05 2.78 -4.69
C PRO A 70 -3.75 1.54 -4.13
N ALA A 71 -4.90 1.19 -4.69
CA ALA A 71 -5.55 -0.06 -4.33
C ALA A 71 -4.50 -1.15 -4.56
N SER A 72 -4.16 -1.91 -3.52
CA SER A 72 -3.22 -3.02 -3.68
C SER A 72 -3.71 -3.84 -4.87
N GLU A 73 -2.84 -4.03 -5.87
CA GLU A 73 -3.14 -4.89 -7.00
C GLU A 73 -3.36 -6.35 -6.55
N PHE A 74 -3.03 -6.63 -5.28
CA PHE A 74 -3.20 -7.91 -4.61
C PHE A 74 -4.50 -7.95 -3.80
N THR A 75 -5.23 -9.03 -3.99
CA THR A 75 -6.38 -9.42 -3.17
C THR A 75 -5.97 -9.68 -1.72
N GLY A 76 -6.93 -9.66 -0.79
CA GLY A 76 -6.65 -9.74 0.65
C GLY A 76 -5.88 -11.00 1.11
N TRP A 77 -5.96 -12.11 0.37
CA TRP A 77 -5.18 -13.32 0.68
C TRP A 77 -3.77 -13.27 0.08
N GLU A 78 -3.58 -12.64 -1.08
CA GLU A 78 -2.26 -12.42 -1.69
C GLU A 78 -1.42 -11.48 -0.81
N GLN A 79 -2.04 -10.42 -0.27
CA GLN A 79 -1.39 -9.53 0.69
C GLN A 79 -0.98 -10.29 1.97
N ALA A 80 -1.86 -11.15 2.51
CA ALA A 80 -1.55 -11.94 3.70
C ALA A 80 -0.36 -12.91 3.48
N VAL A 81 -0.21 -13.45 2.27
CA VAL A 81 0.95 -14.29 1.90
C VAL A 81 2.22 -13.45 1.83
N ILE A 82 2.17 -12.25 1.25
CA ILE A 82 3.30 -11.31 1.21
C ILE A 82 3.73 -10.91 2.63
N ASP A 83 2.77 -10.54 3.48
CA ASP A 83 3.02 -10.16 4.87
C ASP A 83 3.65 -11.33 5.66
N LEU A 84 3.18 -12.56 5.44
CA LEU A 84 3.75 -13.77 6.05
C LEU A 84 5.20 -14.01 5.59
N ILE A 85 5.48 -13.89 4.29
CA ILE A 85 6.84 -14.06 3.74
C ILE A 85 7.81 -13.06 4.38
N HIS A 86 7.40 -11.80 4.53
CA HIS A 86 8.19 -10.77 5.19
C HIS A 86 8.38 -11.05 6.69
N ALA A 87 7.32 -11.45 7.40
CA ALA A 87 7.39 -11.77 8.83
C ALA A 87 8.30 -12.98 9.12
N LEU A 88 8.37 -13.94 8.18
CA LEU A 88 9.26 -15.09 8.27
C LEU A 88 10.70 -14.79 7.83
N GLY A 89 10.98 -13.58 7.33
CA GLY A 89 12.31 -13.20 6.82
C GLY A 89 12.77 -14.07 5.65
N LEU A 90 11.84 -14.59 4.84
CA LEU A 90 12.16 -15.49 3.75
C LEU A 90 12.66 -14.72 2.54
N GLU A 91 13.86 -15.09 2.06
CA GLU A 91 14.37 -14.66 0.77
C GLU A 91 13.47 -15.19 -0.37
N LYS A 92 13.34 -14.40 -1.46
CA LYS A 92 12.44 -14.69 -2.59
C LYS A 92 12.61 -16.11 -3.15
N SER A 93 13.85 -16.58 -3.26
CA SER A 93 14.16 -17.92 -3.77
C SER A 93 13.65 -19.04 -2.85
N GLU A 94 13.73 -18.86 -1.53
CA GLU A 94 13.26 -19.84 -0.54
C GLU A 94 11.73 -19.81 -0.42
N ALA A 95 11.13 -18.62 -0.45
CA ALA A 95 9.67 -18.48 -0.51
C ALA A 95 9.11 -19.20 -1.76
N LEU A 96 9.71 -18.96 -2.93
CA LEU A 96 9.32 -19.62 -4.18
C LEU A 96 9.50 -21.13 -4.12
N ARG A 97 10.62 -21.63 -3.55
CA ARG A 97 10.85 -23.07 -3.39
C ARG A 97 9.74 -23.72 -2.57
N ARG A 98 9.37 -23.12 -1.43
CA ARG A 98 8.34 -23.67 -0.54
C ARG A 98 6.94 -23.61 -1.14
N LEU A 99 6.62 -22.54 -1.86
CA LEU A 99 5.32 -22.39 -2.54
C LEU A 99 5.20 -23.28 -3.77
N ALA A 100 6.31 -23.54 -4.48
CA ALA A 100 6.33 -24.33 -5.70
C ALA A 100 6.40 -25.84 -5.50
N THR A 101 6.46 -26.35 -4.25
CA THR A 101 6.42 -27.80 -3.98
C THR A 101 5.03 -28.24 -3.50
N PRO A 102 4.07 -28.56 -4.39
CA PRO A 102 2.79 -29.15 -3.99
C PRO A 102 2.96 -30.58 -3.42
N ALA A 103 4.10 -31.23 -3.68
CA ALA A 103 4.29 -32.65 -3.46
C ALA A 103 4.44 -33.10 -2.00
N ALA A 104 4.75 -32.21 -1.05
CA ALA A 104 4.97 -32.62 0.35
C ALA A 104 3.69 -32.63 1.21
N ALA A 105 2.62 -31.93 0.80
CA ALA A 105 1.44 -31.72 1.63
C ALA A 105 0.24 -32.62 1.28
N GLY A 106 0.29 -33.39 0.19
CA GLY A 106 -0.85 -34.22 -0.25
C GLY A 106 -2.08 -33.40 -0.66
N ILE A 107 -1.93 -32.11 -0.93
CA ILE A 107 -3.03 -31.21 -1.32
C ILE A 107 -3.06 -31.15 -2.85
N SER A 108 -4.05 -31.80 -3.47
CA SER A 108 -4.41 -31.51 -4.87
C SER A 108 -4.98 -30.10 -4.94
N VAL A 109 -4.22 -29.18 -5.52
CA VAL A 109 -4.72 -27.87 -5.89
C VAL A 109 -5.15 -27.99 -7.35
N ASP A 110 -6.45 -28.17 -7.60
CA ASP A 110 -7.00 -27.96 -8.95
C ASP A 110 -6.66 -26.51 -9.34
N PRO A 111 -5.83 -26.28 -10.38
CA PRO A 111 -5.56 -24.93 -10.80
C PRO A 111 -6.88 -24.35 -11.31
N LYS A 112 -7.52 -23.51 -10.50
CA LYS A 112 -8.64 -22.69 -10.96
C LYS A 112 -8.11 -21.91 -12.16
N PRO A 113 -8.79 -21.93 -13.33
CA PRO A 113 -8.30 -21.24 -14.52
C PRO A 113 -8.01 -19.80 -14.14
N VAL A 114 -6.76 -19.39 -14.37
CA VAL A 114 -6.35 -18.00 -14.24
C VAL A 114 -7.35 -17.22 -15.09
N PRO A 115 -8.15 -16.29 -14.52
CA PRO A 115 -9.02 -15.48 -15.34
C PRO A 115 -8.13 -14.83 -16.41
N PRO A 116 -8.55 -14.86 -17.69
CA PRO A 116 -7.75 -14.23 -18.74
C PRO A 116 -7.43 -12.83 -18.27
N ALA A 117 -6.15 -12.43 -18.39
CA ALA A 117 -5.68 -11.10 -18.02
C ALA A 117 -6.77 -10.10 -18.43
N GLY A 118 -7.32 -9.39 -17.43
CA GLY A 118 -8.32 -8.37 -17.68
C GLY A 118 -7.84 -7.45 -18.81
N PRO A 119 -8.76 -6.89 -19.61
CA PRO A 119 -8.44 -6.28 -20.89
C PRO A 119 -7.21 -5.39 -20.75
N SER A 120 -6.12 -5.75 -21.43
CA SER A 120 -4.93 -4.93 -21.51
C SER A 120 -5.41 -3.55 -21.95
N ILE A 121 -5.29 -2.56 -21.06
CA ILE A 121 -5.61 -1.18 -21.40
C ILE A 121 -4.72 -0.85 -22.60
N PRO A 122 -5.29 -0.61 -23.80
CA PRO A 122 -4.47 -0.31 -24.95
C PRO A 122 -3.73 1.01 -24.65
N PRO A 123 -2.43 1.10 -24.97
CA PRO A 123 -1.72 2.36 -24.82
C PRO A 123 -2.41 3.41 -25.68
N GLY A 124 -3.01 4.42 -25.05
CA GLY A 124 -3.75 5.49 -25.71
C GLY A 124 -5.27 5.55 -25.44
N ALA A 125 -5.81 4.76 -24.50
CA ALA A 125 -7.20 4.98 -24.06
C ALA A 125 -7.34 6.37 -23.40
N PRO A 126 -8.27 7.23 -23.84
CA PRO A 126 -8.47 8.55 -23.24
C PRO A 126 -8.92 8.38 -21.78
N ALA A 127 -8.35 9.20 -20.89
CA ALA A 127 -8.71 9.22 -19.48
C ALA A 127 -10.24 9.31 -19.33
N TYR A 128 -10.81 8.41 -18.54
CA TYR A 128 -12.22 8.41 -18.16
C TYR A 128 -12.57 9.79 -17.56
N GLN A 129 -13.35 10.57 -18.30
CA GLN A 129 -13.97 11.79 -17.78
C GLN A 129 -15.33 11.39 -17.20
N PRO A 130 -15.55 11.48 -15.88
CA PRO A 130 -16.85 11.21 -15.32
C PRO A 130 -17.86 12.23 -15.87
N ASP A 131 -18.94 11.72 -16.47
CA ASP A 131 -20.05 12.53 -16.98
C ASP A 131 -20.53 13.52 -15.91
N ALA A 132 -20.59 14.79 -16.29
CA ALA A 132 -21.09 15.86 -15.43
C ALA A 132 -22.52 15.54 -14.95
N PRO A 133 -22.85 15.75 -13.67
CA PRO A 133 -24.18 15.47 -13.17
C PRO A 133 -25.22 16.29 -13.93
N ARG A 134 -26.18 15.59 -14.55
CA ARG A 134 -27.32 16.20 -15.26
C ARG A 134 -28.04 17.16 -14.31
N LYS A 135 -27.95 18.47 -14.58
CA LYS A 135 -28.75 19.49 -13.89
C LYS A 135 -30.22 19.15 -14.08
N LYS A 136 -30.93 18.85 -12.99
CA LYS A 136 -32.39 18.78 -12.98
C LYS A 136 -32.93 20.15 -13.37
N GLN A 137 -33.66 20.23 -14.47
CA GLN A 137 -34.46 21.42 -14.81
C GLN A 137 -35.59 21.54 -13.78
N PRO A 138 -35.84 22.72 -13.20
CA PRO A 138 -37.03 22.94 -12.39
C PRO A 138 -38.24 23.12 -13.30
N GLY A 139 -39.30 22.36 -13.00
CA GLY A 139 -40.67 22.63 -13.43
C GLY A 139 -41.50 23.12 -12.26
#